data_AF-A0AAV5S7J1-F1
#
_entry.id   AF-A0AAV5S7J1-F1
#
_cell.length_a   1.000
_cell.length_b   1.000
_cell.length_c   1.000
_cell.angle_alpha   90.00
_cell.angle_beta   90.00
_cell.angle_gamma   90.00
#
_symmetry.space_group_name_H-M   'P 1'
#
loop_
_entity.id
_entity.type
_entity.pdbx_description
1 polymer ?
#
loop_
_entity_poly.entity_id
_entity_poly.type
_entity_poly.pdbx_seq_one_letter_code
_entity_poly.pdbx_strand_id
1 'polypeptide(L)'
;MARTLLLLAVVVGAQCVLAENVNCANWKRNGFCDNGAYTQAMKMQYCPQSCAASAGGTATTTVATAKKENVNCPKWNTNVTTVFCAAMTNDQKKTFCFTTCAKEIAAAAATTAVAGEECAFYVDKAGKVERVVVKKSTDKTTVKTGATTANKLLNVFASKGCTVEIYPDETTPATGTLTKAYPGDTGTGYNKINPATTA
;
A
#
# COMPACT_ATOMS: atom_id res chain seq x y z
N MET A 1 6.57 46.24 -44.21
CA MET A 1 6.93 44.81 -44.33
C MET A 1 6.79 44.18 -42.95
N ALA A 2 5.65 43.55 -42.66
CA ALA A 2 5.37 42.93 -41.35
C ALA A 2 5.90 41.50 -41.34
N ARG A 3 6.86 41.20 -40.46
CA ARG A 3 7.39 39.85 -40.23
C ARG A 3 6.46 39.08 -39.30
N THR A 4 5.69 38.17 -39.87
CA THR A 4 4.92 37.16 -39.14
C THR A 4 5.89 36.24 -38.37
N LEU A 5 5.92 36.35 -37.04
CA LEU A 5 6.57 35.38 -36.17
C LEU A 5 5.70 34.12 -36.11
N LEU A 6 6.14 33.05 -36.76
CA LEU A 6 5.53 31.73 -36.66
C LEU A 6 5.95 31.09 -35.32
N LEU A 7 5.05 31.08 -34.34
CA LEU A 7 5.22 30.36 -33.08
C LEU A 7 5.12 28.85 -33.34
N LEU A 8 6.27 28.15 -33.28
CA LEU A 8 6.31 26.69 -33.22
C LEU A 8 5.89 26.25 -31.80
N ALA A 9 4.63 25.87 -31.62
CA ALA A 9 4.18 25.22 -30.40
C ALA A 9 4.67 23.76 -30.41
N VAL A 10 5.77 23.48 -29.70
CA VAL A 10 6.19 22.10 -29.42
C VAL A 10 5.26 21.54 -28.34
N VAL A 11 4.32 20.70 -28.74
CA VAL A 11 3.57 19.85 -27.80
C VAL A 11 4.55 18.81 -27.26
N VAL A 12 5.16 19.12 -26.12
CA VAL A 12 5.88 18.11 -25.34
C VAL A 12 4.82 17.22 -24.70
N GLY A 13 4.53 16.09 -25.33
CA GLY A 13 3.77 15.00 -24.72
C GLY A 13 4.59 14.41 -23.57
N ALA A 14 4.58 15.07 -22.41
CA ALA A 14 5.11 14.53 -21.18
C ALA A 14 4.21 13.36 -20.76
N GLN A 15 4.51 12.17 -21.27
CA GLN A 15 3.82 10.96 -20.88
C GLN A 15 4.34 10.60 -19.50
N CYS A 16 3.53 10.90 -18.47
CA CYS A 16 3.76 10.41 -17.12
C CYS A 16 4.11 8.92 -17.21
N VAL A 17 5.28 8.54 -16.69
CA VAL A 17 5.76 7.15 -16.75
C VAL A 17 4.70 6.29 -16.07
N LEU A 18 3.90 5.58 -16.87
CA LEU A 18 2.97 4.59 -16.36
C LEU A 18 3.80 3.50 -15.67
N ALA A 19 3.27 2.96 -14.57
CA ALA A 19 3.89 1.80 -13.95
C ALA A 19 4.06 0.70 -14.99
N GLU A 20 5.23 0.04 -15.02
CA GLU A 20 5.45 -1.07 -15.94
C GLU A 20 4.44 -2.19 -15.69
N ASN A 21 4.03 -2.87 -16.75
CA ASN A 21 3.29 -4.11 -16.60
C ASN A 21 4.15 -5.13 -15.84
N VAL A 22 3.55 -5.87 -14.91
CA VAL A 22 4.23 -6.92 -14.13
C VAL A 22 4.92 -7.97 -15.01
N ASN A 23 4.46 -8.13 -16.26
CA ASN A 23 5.02 -9.08 -17.22
C ASN A 23 6.20 -8.52 -18.04
N CYS A 24 6.57 -7.25 -17.89
CA CYS A 24 7.62 -6.64 -18.71
C CYS A 24 8.96 -7.36 -18.63
N ALA A 25 9.32 -7.92 -17.47
CA ALA A 25 10.53 -8.73 -17.31
C ALA A 25 10.52 -10.01 -18.18
N ASN A 26 9.35 -10.64 -18.35
CA ASN A 26 9.17 -11.83 -19.17
C ASN A 26 9.08 -11.44 -20.66
N TRP A 27 8.28 -10.42 -20.98
CA TRP A 27 8.11 -9.93 -22.35
C TRP A 27 9.41 -9.41 -22.96
N LYS A 28 10.20 -8.63 -22.21
CA LYS A 28 11.53 -8.20 -22.65
C LYS A 28 12.44 -9.38 -22.96
N ARG A 29 12.46 -10.40 -22.09
CA ARG A 29 13.25 -11.63 -22.29
C ARG A 29 12.84 -12.38 -23.56
N ASN A 30 11.56 -12.35 -23.91
CA ASN A 30 11.02 -12.97 -25.12
C ASN A 30 11.05 -12.04 -26.35
N GLY A 31 11.81 -10.94 -26.30
CA GLY A 31 12.03 -10.05 -27.45
C GLY A 31 10.92 -9.04 -27.72
N PHE A 32 10.02 -8.75 -26.77
CA PHE A 32 8.93 -7.77 -26.97
C PHE A 32 9.44 -6.39 -27.39
N CYS A 33 10.53 -5.91 -26.78
CA CYS A 33 11.09 -4.60 -27.08
C CYS A 33 11.74 -4.53 -28.48
N ASP A 34 12.21 -5.66 -29.01
CA ASP A 34 12.93 -5.75 -30.28
C ASP A 34 12.03 -6.24 -31.43
N ASN A 35 10.86 -6.79 -31.12
CA ASN A 35 9.92 -7.31 -32.11
C ASN A 35 9.26 -6.16 -32.90
N GLY A 36 9.44 -6.17 -34.22
CA GLY A 36 8.91 -5.16 -35.14
C GLY A 36 7.40 -5.22 -35.35
N ALA A 37 6.72 -6.30 -34.93
CA ALA A 37 5.27 -6.39 -34.97
C ALA A 37 4.58 -5.48 -33.95
N TYR A 38 5.29 -5.06 -32.90
CA TYR A 38 4.78 -4.11 -31.89
C TYR A 38 5.27 -2.71 -32.19
N THR A 39 4.34 -1.76 -32.23
CA THR A 39 4.68 -0.35 -32.42
C THR A 39 5.42 0.20 -31.20
N GLN A 40 6.21 1.26 -31.40
CA GLN A 40 6.90 1.94 -30.29
C GLN A 40 5.91 2.43 -29.22
N ALA A 41 4.74 2.92 -29.63
CA ALA A 41 3.69 3.35 -28.71
C ALA A 41 3.22 2.21 -27.80
N MET A 42 3.02 1.00 -28.34
CA MET A 42 2.63 -0.17 -27.55
C MET A 42 3.74 -0.57 -26.57
N LYS A 43 4.99 -0.57 -27.03
CA LYS A 43 6.15 -0.87 -26.17
C LYS A 43 6.23 0.09 -25.00
N MET A 44 6.04 1.39 -25.24
CA MET A 44 6.05 2.43 -24.21
C MET A 44 4.81 2.42 -23.31
N GLN A 45 3.66 1.99 -23.83
CA GLN A 45 2.43 1.89 -23.05
C GLN A 45 2.52 0.78 -22.00
N TYR A 46 3.12 -0.36 -22.36
CA TYR A 46 3.19 -1.54 -21.48
C TYR A 46 4.48 -1.60 -20.66
N CYS A 47 5.61 -1.28 -21.28
CA CYS A 47 6.95 -1.48 -20.72
C CYS A 47 7.86 -0.26 -20.94
N PRO A 48 7.45 0.92 -20.43
CA PRO A 48 8.14 2.19 -20.72
C PRO A 48 9.59 2.24 -20.24
N GLN A 49 9.95 1.53 -19.17
CA GLN A 49 11.31 1.53 -18.63
C GLN A 49 12.15 0.41 -19.26
N SER A 50 11.55 -0.77 -19.39
CA SER A 50 12.15 -1.99 -19.91
C SER A 50 12.51 -1.88 -21.40
N CYS A 51 11.68 -1.18 -22.19
CA CYS A 51 11.90 -0.94 -23.62
C CYS A 51 12.45 0.46 -23.95
N ALA A 52 12.90 1.22 -22.95
CA ALA A 52 13.41 2.58 -23.15
C ALA A 52 14.65 2.63 -24.08
N ALA A 53 15.54 1.64 -23.98
CA ALA A 53 16.79 1.60 -24.76
C ALA A 53 16.54 1.38 -26.27
N SER A 54 15.50 0.64 -26.63
CA SER A 54 15.07 0.37 -28.00
C SER A 54 14.38 1.57 -28.68
N ALA A 55 14.09 2.64 -27.93
CA ALA A 55 13.38 3.81 -28.44
C ALA A 55 14.30 4.86 -29.11
N GLY A 56 15.61 4.63 -29.19
CA GLY A 56 16.57 5.58 -29.78
C GLY A 56 16.68 6.93 -29.05
N GLY A 57 15.96 7.12 -27.95
CA GLY A 57 16.09 8.28 -27.08
C GLY A 57 17.22 8.04 -26.10
N THR A 58 18.23 8.93 -26.11
CA THR A 58 19.20 9.09 -25.03
C THR A 58 18.49 8.92 -23.69
N ALA A 59 19.04 8.09 -22.80
CA ALA A 59 18.49 7.89 -21.46
C ALA A 59 18.43 9.24 -20.73
N THR A 60 17.33 9.94 -20.88
CA THR A 60 16.99 11.11 -20.07
C THR A 60 16.79 10.55 -18.69
N THR A 61 17.75 10.81 -17.80
CA THR A 61 17.60 10.64 -16.37
C THR A 61 16.42 11.54 -15.98
N THR A 62 15.21 11.00 -16.04
CA THR A 62 14.02 11.69 -15.60
C THR A 62 14.22 11.89 -14.11
N VAL A 63 14.52 13.12 -13.71
CA VAL A 63 14.38 13.56 -12.32
C VAL A 63 12.96 13.15 -11.95
N ALA A 64 12.82 12.13 -11.11
CA ALA A 64 11.52 11.63 -10.72
C ALA A 64 10.74 12.81 -10.16
N THR A 65 9.74 13.28 -10.92
CA THR A 65 8.80 14.28 -10.42
C THR A 65 8.32 13.76 -9.09
N ALA A 66 8.41 14.57 -8.03
CA ALA A 66 7.99 14.19 -6.70
C ALA A 66 6.63 13.49 -6.81
N LYS A 67 6.57 12.20 -6.47
CA LYS A 67 5.31 11.47 -6.46
C LYS A 67 4.37 12.30 -5.60
N LYS A 68 3.20 12.64 -6.14
CA LYS A 68 2.13 13.31 -5.38
C LYS A 68 1.09 12.26 -5.08
N GLU A 69 0.73 12.10 -3.81
CA GLU A 69 -0.32 11.16 -3.44
C GLU A 69 -1.69 11.64 -3.93
N ASN A 70 -2.63 10.71 -4.07
CA ASN A 70 -4.00 11.03 -4.45
C ASN A 70 -4.62 11.93 -3.37
N VAL A 71 -5.28 13.01 -3.78
CA VAL A 71 -5.94 13.95 -2.86
C VAL A 71 -7.01 13.30 -1.97
N ASN A 72 -7.52 12.12 -2.37
CA ASN A 72 -8.49 11.35 -1.60
C ASN A 72 -7.87 10.44 -0.55
N CYS A 73 -6.54 10.28 -0.48
CA CYS A 73 -5.90 9.36 0.47
C CYS A 73 -6.30 9.60 1.93
N PRO A 74 -6.35 10.85 2.44
CA PRO A 74 -6.85 11.10 3.80
C PRO A 74 -8.28 10.57 4.00
N LYS A 75 -9.19 10.85 3.05
CA LYS A 75 -10.60 10.42 3.11
C LYS A 75 -10.75 8.90 3.01
N TRP A 76 -10.00 8.27 2.11
CA TRP A 76 -10.05 6.82 1.91
C TRP A 76 -9.48 6.06 3.11
N ASN A 77 -8.45 6.61 3.77
CA ASN A 77 -7.87 5.96 4.95
C ASN A 77 -8.71 6.16 6.22
N THR A 78 -9.58 7.16 6.28
CA THR A 78 -10.51 7.38 7.39
C THR A 78 -11.88 6.73 7.20
N ASN A 79 -12.09 5.95 6.15
CA ASN A 79 -13.37 5.30 5.90
C ASN A 79 -13.50 4.04 6.76
N VAL A 80 -14.45 4.05 7.71
CA VAL A 80 -14.69 2.96 8.66
C VAL A 80 -15.14 1.64 7.99
N THR A 81 -15.72 1.72 6.80
CA THR A 81 -16.13 0.53 6.03
C THR A 81 -14.94 -0.13 5.34
N THR A 82 -14.01 0.69 4.86
CA THR A 82 -12.85 0.24 4.08
C THR A 82 -11.65 1.16 4.35
N VAL A 83 -10.83 0.80 5.34
CA VAL A 83 -9.57 1.50 5.62
C VAL A 83 -8.59 1.21 4.47
N PHE A 84 -8.35 2.18 3.60
CA PHE A 84 -7.56 1.98 2.37
C PHE A 84 -6.20 1.33 2.63
N CYS A 85 -5.42 1.84 3.59
CA CYS A 85 -4.09 1.28 3.87
C CYS A 85 -4.14 -0.15 4.42
N ALA A 86 -5.24 -0.57 5.04
CA ALA A 86 -5.44 -1.95 5.48
C ALA A 86 -5.99 -2.87 4.37
N ALA A 87 -6.80 -2.34 3.45
CA ALA A 87 -7.54 -3.14 2.47
C ALA A 87 -6.81 -3.35 1.13
N MET A 88 -5.93 -2.43 0.73
CA MET A 88 -5.31 -2.45 -0.60
C MET A 88 -4.04 -3.30 -0.68
N THR A 89 -3.61 -3.65 -1.89
CA THR A 89 -2.30 -4.28 -2.13
C THR A 89 -1.16 -3.27 -1.92
N ASN A 90 0.07 -3.75 -1.71
CA ASN A 90 1.22 -2.86 -1.52
C ASN A 90 1.49 -1.99 -2.75
N ASP A 91 1.27 -2.51 -3.96
CA ASP A 91 1.47 -1.75 -5.19
C ASP A 91 0.44 -0.64 -5.33
N GLN A 92 -0.82 -0.91 -4.98
CA GLN A 92 -1.86 0.12 -4.92
C GLN A 92 -1.52 1.20 -3.87
N LYS A 93 -1.04 0.81 -2.69
CA LYS A 93 -0.59 1.77 -1.66
C LYS A 93 0.56 2.64 -2.18
N LYS A 94 1.60 2.05 -2.77
CA LYS A 94 2.76 2.75 -3.35
C LYS A 94 2.40 3.64 -4.54
N THR A 95 1.33 3.32 -5.25
CA THR A 95 0.87 4.09 -6.42
C THR A 95 0.00 5.26 -6.00
N PHE A 96 -1.00 5.03 -5.14
CA PHE A 96 -2.02 6.04 -4.85
C PHE A 96 -1.73 6.82 -3.57
N CYS A 97 -1.30 6.16 -2.50
CA CYS A 97 -1.29 6.71 -1.15
C CYS A 97 0.03 6.41 -0.42
N PHE A 98 1.17 6.66 -1.07
CA PHE A 98 2.47 6.23 -0.57
C PHE A 98 2.89 6.95 0.72
N THR A 99 2.47 8.22 0.92
CA THR A 99 2.72 8.94 2.18
C THR A 99 1.73 8.50 3.25
N THR A 100 0.43 8.53 2.92
CA THR A 100 -0.64 8.13 3.87
C THR A 100 -0.47 6.69 4.38
N CYS A 101 -0.04 5.75 3.52
CA CYS A 101 0.15 4.34 3.86
C CYS A 101 1.62 3.96 4.11
N ALA A 102 2.50 4.93 4.39
CA ALA A 102 3.93 4.68 4.52
C ALA A 102 4.26 3.56 5.52
N LYS A 103 3.48 3.47 6.61
CA LYS A 103 3.65 2.45 7.65
C LYS A 103 3.30 1.05 7.15
N GLU A 104 2.18 0.91 6.46
CA GLU A 104 1.73 -0.35 5.89
C GLU A 104 2.65 -0.82 4.75
N ILE A 105 3.16 0.12 3.96
CA ILE A 105 4.14 -0.17 2.91
C ILE A 105 5.46 -0.65 3.51
N ALA A 106 5.96 0.03 4.55
CA ALA A 106 7.18 -0.36 5.24
C ALA A 106 7.03 -1.73 5.89
N ALA A 107 5.92 -1.95 6.60
CA ALA A 107 5.60 -3.23 7.23
C ALA A 107 5.58 -4.38 6.24
N ALA A 108 5.07 -4.15 5.03
CA ALA A 108 5.01 -5.20 4.02
C ALA A 108 6.29 -5.41 3.21
N ALA A 109 7.19 -4.44 3.17
CA ALA A 109 8.51 -4.62 2.59
C ALA A 109 9.49 -5.31 3.55
N ALA A 110 9.15 -5.39 4.84
CA ALA A 110 10.06 -5.85 5.86
C ALA A 110 10.16 -7.39 5.86
N THR A 111 11.38 -7.91 5.70
CA THR A 111 11.70 -9.34 5.85
C THR A 111 11.83 -9.76 7.31
N THR A 112 12.00 -8.77 8.19
CA THR A 112 11.98 -8.84 9.65
C THR A 112 10.90 -7.92 10.19
N ALA A 113 10.47 -8.08 11.43
CA ALA A 113 9.51 -7.15 12.03
C ALA A 113 10.07 -5.70 12.00
N VAL A 114 9.23 -4.73 11.69
CA VAL A 114 9.59 -3.31 11.78
C VAL A 114 9.68 -2.95 13.25
N ALA A 115 10.85 -2.52 13.70
CA ALA A 115 11.07 -2.18 15.11
C ALA A 115 10.05 -1.13 15.58
N GLY A 116 9.29 -1.49 16.62
CA GLY A 116 8.26 -0.64 17.22
C GLY A 116 6.91 -0.61 16.49
N GLU A 117 6.73 -1.39 15.40
CA GLU A 117 5.44 -1.58 14.72
C GLU A 117 5.18 -3.07 14.42
N GLU A 118 5.51 -3.93 15.38
CA GLU A 118 5.39 -5.36 15.20
C GLU A 118 3.93 -5.83 15.12
N CYS A 119 3.03 -5.10 15.79
CA CYS A 119 1.58 -5.29 15.71
C CYS A 119 0.89 -3.93 15.58
N ALA A 120 -0.23 -3.89 14.88
CA ALA A 120 -1.08 -2.69 14.81
C ALA A 120 -2.54 -3.09 14.62
N PHE A 121 -3.46 -2.22 14.99
CA PHE A 121 -4.87 -2.39 14.67
C PHE A 121 -5.52 -1.06 14.32
N TYR A 122 -6.64 -1.16 13.62
CA TYR A 122 -7.51 -0.04 13.28
C TYR A 122 -8.78 -0.13 14.09
N VAL A 123 -9.18 0.96 14.74
CA VAL A 123 -10.41 1.07 15.51
C VAL A 123 -11.22 2.26 15.01
N ASP A 124 -12.53 2.09 14.93
CA ASP A 124 -13.47 3.18 14.72
C ASP A 124 -13.71 3.89 16.06
N LYS A 125 -13.40 5.18 16.14
CA LYS A 125 -13.76 6.05 17.25
C LYS A 125 -14.75 7.10 16.74
N ALA A 126 -16.03 6.87 16.99
CA ALA A 126 -17.12 7.78 16.62
C ALA A 126 -17.09 8.21 15.13
N GLY A 127 -16.93 7.24 14.22
CA GLY A 127 -16.89 7.46 12.77
C GLY A 127 -15.52 7.86 12.24
N LYS A 128 -14.47 7.83 13.06
CA LYS A 128 -13.09 8.13 12.67
C LYS A 128 -12.21 6.92 12.87
N VAL A 129 -11.46 6.56 11.85
CA VAL A 129 -10.48 5.48 11.93
C VAL A 129 -9.23 5.95 12.64
N GLU A 130 -8.84 5.25 13.70
CA GLU A 130 -7.57 5.43 14.39
C GLU A 130 -6.72 4.17 14.23
N ARG A 131 -5.45 4.37 13.87
CA ARG A 131 -4.43 3.32 13.87
C ARG A 131 -3.72 3.32 15.22
N VAL A 132 -3.78 2.19 15.92
CA VAL A 132 -3.06 1.97 17.17
C VAL A 132 -1.91 1.02 16.91
N VAL A 133 -0.71 1.41 17.35
CA VAL A 133 0.50 0.60 17.26
C VAL A 133 0.70 -0.11 18.59
N VAL A 134 0.97 -1.41 18.52
CA VAL A 134 1.32 -2.24 19.67
C VAL A 134 2.77 -2.65 19.53
N LYS A 135 3.61 -2.16 20.45
CA LYS A 135 5.00 -2.59 20.54
C LYS A 135 5.04 -4.04 20.96
N LYS A 136 5.94 -4.81 20.35
CA LYS A 136 6.26 -6.16 20.84
C LYS A 136 6.68 -6.08 22.31
N SER A 137 6.06 -6.91 23.13
CA SER A 137 6.45 -7.15 24.51
C SER A 137 6.70 -8.63 24.68
N THR A 138 7.75 -8.99 25.42
CA THR A 138 8.02 -10.37 25.85
C THR A 138 7.03 -10.81 26.91
N ASP A 139 6.53 -9.84 27.69
CA ASP A 139 5.44 -10.05 28.63
C ASP A 139 4.12 -9.93 27.84
N LYS A 140 3.15 -10.80 28.11
CA LYS A 140 1.80 -10.75 27.51
C LYS A 140 1.04 -9.50 27.97
N THR A 141 1.50 -8.32 27.57
CA THR A 141 0.91 -7.04 27.91
C THR A 141 -0.39 -6.91 27.15
N THR A 142 -1.50 -6.98 27.88
CA THR A 142 -2.82 -6.71 27.33
C THR A 142 -2.90 -5.26 26.87
N VAL A 143 -3.20 -5.04 25.59
CA VAL A 143 -3.51 -3.72 25.05
C VAL A 143 -5.02 -3.59 24.96
N LYS A 144 -5.58 -2.57 25.64
CA LYS A 144 -6.98 -2.22 25.49
C LYS A 144 -7.20 -1.62 24.10
N THR A 145 -8.07 -2.24 23.32
CA THR A 145 -8.38 -1.75 21.96
C THR A 145 -9.26 -0.50 21.97
N GLY A 146 -9.96 -0.25 23.09
CA GLY A 146 -11.01 0.77 23.18
C GLY A 146 -12.22 0.43 22.30
N ALA A 147 -12.28 -0.79 21.77
CA ALA A 147 -13.41 -1.24 20.99
C ALA A 147 -14.63 -1.43 21.89
N THR A 148 -15.79 -0.99 21.41
CA THR A 148 -17.09 -1.12 22.07
C THR A 148 -18.15 -1.45 21.02
N THR A 149 -19.40 -1.61 21.43
CA THR A 149 -20.53 -1.73 20.49
C THR A 149 -20.65 -0.52 19.54
N ALA A 150 -20.21 0.67 19.98
CA ALA A 150 -20.15 1.88 19.17
C ALA A 150 -18.83 2.04 18.40
N ASN A 151 -17.72 1.55 18.96
CA ASN A 151 -16.37 1.73 18.43
C ASN A 151 -15.82 0.38 17.93
N LYS A 152 -15.94 0.09 16.64
CA LYS A 152 -15.62 -1.25 16.12
C LYS A 152 -14.12 -1.42 15.87
N LEU A 153 -13.60 -2.60 16.19
CA LEU A 153 -12.29 -3.02 15.71
C LEU A 153 -12.39 -3.44 14.24
N LEU A 154 -11.60 -2.80 13.37
CA LEU A 154 -11.76 -2.89 11.92
C LEU A 154 -10.78 -3.89 11.28
N ASN A 155 -9.49 -3.71 11.58
CA ASN A 155 -8.41 -4.48 10.98
C ASN A 155 -7.30 -4.70 12.00
N VAL A 156 -6.60 -5.82 11.91
CA VAL A 156 -5.42 -6.13 12.72
C VAL A 156 -4.27 -6.50 11.80
N PHE A 157 -3.08 -6.06 12.16
CA PHE A 157 -1.82 -6.43 11.55
C PHE A 157 -0.92 -7.08 12.60
N ALA A 158 -0.37 -8.22 12.23
CA ALA A 158 0.69 -8.88 12.94
C ALA A 158 1.85 -9.06 11.96
N SER A 159 3.02 -8.53 12.32
CA SER A 159 4.24 -8.78 11.56
C SER A 159 4.68 -10.24 11.68
N LYS A 160 5.54 -10.68 10.77
CA LYS A 160 6.08 -12.04 10.76
C LYS A 160 6.65 -12.42 12.13
N GLY A 161 6.15 -13.53 12.69
CA GLY A 161 6.57 -14.03 14.01
C GLY A 161 5.88 -13.36 15.19
N CYS A 162 4.84 -12.55 14.95
CA CYS A 162 3.94 -12.04 15.98
C CYS A 162 2.56 -12.70 15.84
N THR A 163 1.83 -12.82 16.94
CA THR A 163 0.42 -13.26 16.96
C THR A 163 -0.38 -12.21 17.70
N VAL A 164 -1.51 -11.79 17.13
CA VAL A 164 -2.48 -10.96 17.85
C VAL A 164 -3.64 -11.83 18.29
N GLU A 165 -3.84 -11.93 19.61
CA GLU A 165 -4.93 -12.66 20.24
C GLU A 165 -5.99 -11.66 20.71
N ILE A 166 -7.24 -11.88 20.30
CA ILE A 166 -8.38 -11.04 20.69
C ILE A 166 -9.23 -11.79 21.71
N TYR A 167 -9.57 -11.09 22.78
CA TYR A 167 -10.42 -11.55 23.87
C TYR A 167 -11.65 -10.65 23.98
N PRO A 168 -12.79 -11.18 24.46
CA PRO A 168 -14.02 -10.39 24.59
C PRO A 168 -13.96 -9.38 25.76
N ASP A 169 -13.22 -9.70 26.82
CA ASP A 169 -13.18 -8.92 28.05
C ASP A 169 -11.80 -8.33 28.34
N GLU A 170 -11.78 -7.23 29.10
CA GLU A 170 -10.54 -6.56 29.55
C GLU A 170 -9.82 -7.31 30.68
N THR A 171 -10.44 -8.37 31.23
CA THR A 171 -9.79 -9.21 32.24
C THR A 171 -8.67 -9.99 31.56
N THR A 172 -7.44 -9.60 31.91
CA THR A 172 -6.15 -10.18 31.49
C THR A 172 -6.17 -11.70 31.25
N PRO A 173 -5.22 -12.24 30.44
CA PRO A 173 -5.31 -13.50 29.68
C PRO A 173 -5.42 -14.82 30.47
N ALA A 174 -5.76 -14.79 31.75
CA ALA A 174 -5.71 -15.94 32.65
C ALA A 174 -6.94 -16.86 32.56
N THR A 175 -8.11 -16.38 32.10
CA THR A 175 -9.35 -17.17 32.13
C THR A 175 -10.33 -16.94 30.98
N GLY A 176 -10.11 -15.94 30.13
CA GLY A 176 -11.00 -15.64 29.00
C GLY A 176 -10.83 -16.62 27.84
N THR A 177 -11.95 -17.06 27.24
CA THR A 177 -11.94 -17.82 26.00
C THR A 177 -11.36 -16.97 24.87
N LEU A 178 -10.30 -17.45 24.21
CA LEU A 178 -9.75 -16.81 23.02
C LEU A 178 -10.83 -16.71 21.94
N THR A 179 -11.21 -15.50 21.55
CA THR A 179 -12.17 -15.28 20.46
C THR A 179 -11.53 -15.65 19.13
N LYS A 180 -10.33 -15.11 18.88
CA LYS A 180 -9.61 -15.33 17.63
C LYS A 180 -8.14 -14.97 17.75
N ALA A 181 -7.29 -15.77 17.10
CA ALA A 181 -5.88 -15.45 16.89
C ALA A 181 -5.62 -15.06 15.44
N TYR A 182 -4.73 -14.09 15.26
CA TYR A 182 -4.26 -13.59 13.97
C TYR A 182 -2.74 -13.77 13.93
N PRO A 183 -2.25 -14.92 13.42
CA PRO A 183 -0.82 -15.10 13.22
C PRO A 183 -0.33 -14.14 12.13
N GLY A 184 0.83 -13.54 12.36
CA GLY A 184 1.60 -12.86 11.33
C GLY A 184 2.26 -13.91 10.44
N ASP A 185 1.50 -14.44 9.49
CA ASP A 185 2.01 -15.37 8.50
C ASP A 185 2.90 -14.64 7.47
N THR A 186 3.54 -15.42 6.60
CA THR A 186 4.42 -14.90 5.52
C THR A 186 3.71 -13.99 4.51
N GLY A 187 2.39 -13.82 4.61
CA GLY A 187 1.60 -12.86 3.85
C GLY A 187 1.51 -11.52 4.59
N THR A 188 2.11 -10.49 4.01
CA THR A 188 2.30 -9.14 4.56
C THR A 188 1.02 -8.29 4.63
N GLY A 189 -0.11 -8.85 5.05
CA GLY A 189 -1.44 -8.23 4.97
C GLY A 189 -2.05 -7.90 6.33
N TYR A 190 -2.89 -6.86 6.38
CA TYR A 190 -3.81 -6.66 7.49
C TYR A 190 -4.95 -7.67 7.35
N ASN A 191 -5.26 -8.37 8.43
CA ASN A 191 -6.43 -9.21 8.52
C ASN A 191 -7.65 -8.36 8.83
N LYS A 192 -8.70 -8.46 8.00
CA LYS A 192 -9.99 -7.85 8.30
C LYS A 192 -10.63 -8.59 9.47
N ILE A 193 -11.07 -7.87 10.48
CA ILE A 193 -11.84 -8.47 11.57
C ILE A 193 -13.30 -8.49 11.14
N ASN A 194 -13.96 -9.62 11.33
CA ASN A 194 -15.41 -9.65 11.15
C ASN A 194 -16.04 -9.02 12.40
N PRO A 195 -16.69 -7.85 12.29
CA PRO A 195 -17.26 -7.16 13.44
C PRO A 195 -18.34 -7.97 14.18
N ALA A 196 -18.89 -9.02 13.55
CA ALA A 196 -19.84 -9.93 14.18
C ALA A 196 -19.25 -10.80 15.30
N THR A 197 -17.92 -10.82 15.47
CA THR A 197 -17.23 -11.69 16.45
C THR A 197 -16.68 -10.96 17.67
N THR A 198 -16.88 -9.65 17.78
CA THR A 198 -16.23 -8.80 18.82
C THR A 198 -17.21 -7.96 19.62
N ALA A 199 -18.46 -8.41 19.77
CA ALA A 199 -19.48 -7.80 20.62
C ALA A 199 -19.93 -8.77 21.70
#